data_AF-A0A2G6IYH4-F1
#
_entry.id   AF-A0A2G6IYH4-F1
#
_cell.length_a   1.000
_cell.length_b   1.000
_cell.length_c   1.000
_cell.angle_alpha   90.00
_cell.angle_beta   90.00
_cell.angle_gamma   90.00
#
_symmetry.space_group_name_H-M   'P 1'
#
loop_
_entity.id
_entity.type
_entity.pdbx_description
1 polymer ?
#
loop_
_entity_poly.entity_id
_entity_poly.type
_entity_poly.pdbx_seq_one_letter_code
_entity_poly.pdbx_strand_id
1 'polypeptide(L)'
;MVHDPATCDNTVAGVGTCSATYVCQGALGWRCPVATPVAERCNFTDDDCDDEIDEDFRVATGQYVHDANCGSCGVSCAGAIPNATATCRLNGETPRCEVASCDTGYYQASPLTCLPSEDNACLACATDVNCGTPGDRCLELDGGYYCGRDCSAGNLHGTDEGVCPAGYACQVQGDGGQQCVPISGSCACLPGDDGNTRTCSIANDDGTCFGVETCGRPDRRDLPRRQRPVRPR
;
A
#
# COMPACT_ATOMS: atom_id res chain seq x y z
N MET A 1 15.86 -45.95 45.44
CA MET A 1 17.26 -45.74 45.00
C MET A 1 17.28 -44.39 44.32
N VAL A 2 18.26 -43.54 44.63
CA VAL A 2 18.46 -42.24 43.98
C VAL A 2 19.79 -42.34 43.23
N HIS A 3 19.86 -41.80 42.01
CA HIS A 3 21.12 -41.73 41.27
C HIS A 3 22.05 -40.71 41.95
N ASP A 4 23.37 -40.92 41.90
CA ASP A 4 24.38 -39.97 42.39
C ASP A 4 25.40 -39.72 41.26
N PRO A 5 25.44 -38.52 40.66
CA PRO A 5 24.67 -37.31 41.02
C PRO A 5 23.17 -37.43 40.77
N ALA A 6 22.36 -36.72 41.55
CA ALA A 6 20.90 -36.77 41.44
C ALA A 6 20.37 -36.18 40.12
N THR A 7 21.10 -35.20 39.57
CA THR A 7 20.78 -34.51 38.33
C THR A 7 21.78 -34.81 37.23
N CYS A 8 21.35 -34.60 36.00
CA CYS A 8 22.17 -34.63 34.81
C CYS A 8 21.94 -33.37 33.99
N ASP A 9 22.93 -33.02 33.19
CA ASP A 9 22.94 -31.81 32.38
C ASP A 9 23.31 -32.11 30.93
N ASN A 10 22.87 -31.24 30.03
CA ASN A 10 23.31 -31.22 28.63
C ASN A 10 23.61 -29.76 28.23
N THR A 11 24.85 -29.50 27.81
CA THR A 11 25.34 -28.14 27.53
C THR A 11 25.73 -28.00 26.07
N VAL A 12 25.27 -26.93 25.43
CA VAL A 12 25.72 -26.51 24.11
C VAL A 12 26.38 -25.13 24.26
N ALA A 13 27.65 -25.04 23.88
CA ALA A 13 28.42 -23.80 24.02
C ALA A 13 27.78 -22.66 23.20
N GLY A 14 27.44 -21.56 23.88
CA GLY A 14 26.79 -20.40 23.27
C GLY A 14 25.29 -20.54 23.02
N VAL A 15 24.66 -21.59 23.55
CA VAL A 15 23.20 -21.77 23.58
C VAL A 15 22.78 -21.79 25.05
N GLY A 16 22.90 -22.93 25.74
CA GLY A 16 22.64 -22.99 27.17
C GLY A 16 22.92 -24.36 27.79
N THR A 17 22.38 -24.57 29.00
CA THR A 17 22.54 -25.82 29.76
C THR A 17 21.21 -26.25 30.35
N CYS A 18 20.66 -27.33 29.81
CA CYS A 18 19.47 -27.94 30.36
C CYS A 18 19.84 -28.93 31.46
N SER A 19 19.04 -28.97 32.54
CA SER A 19 19.27 -29.82 33.71
C SER A 19 17.99 -30.54 34.15
N ALA A 20 18.07 -31.82 34.55
CA ALA A 20 16.95 -32.53 35.17
C ALA A 20 17.40 -33.67 36.07
N THR A 21 16.50 -34.15 36.91
CA THR A 21 16.72 -35.34 37.75
C THR A 21 16.81 -36.60 36.88
N TYR A 22 17.75 -37.49 37.20
CA TYR A 22 17.83 -38.81 36.56
C TYR A 22 16.53 -39.61 36.76
N VAL A 23 16.09 -40.29 35.71
CA VAL A 23 14.89 -41.14 35.76
C VAL A 23 15.30 -42.61 35.67
N CYS A 24 14.86 -43.41 36.64
CA CYS A 24 15.08 -44.85 36.64
C CYS A 24 14.06 -45.53 35.72
N GLN A 25 14.54 -46.23 34.70
CA GLN A 25 13.71 -46.98 33.74
C GLN A 25 13.69 -48.49 34.07
N GLY A 26 13.78 -48.84 35.35
CA GLY A 26 13.81 -50.22 35.82
C GLY A 26 15.07 -50.95 35.36
N ALA A 27 14.89 -52.07 34.64
CA ALA A 27 16.00 -52.89 34.17
C ALA A 27 16.91 -52.18 33.14
N LEU A 28 16.42 -51.12 32.50
CA LEU A 28 17.19 -50.31 31.53
C LEU A 28 18.16 -49.32 32.22
N GLY A 29 18.14 -49.23 33.55
CA GLY A 29 19.03 -48.36 34.31
C GLY A 29 18.54 -46.91 34.40
N TRP A 30 19.46 -46.01 34.73
CA TRP A 30 19.21 -44.59 34.87
C TRP A 30 19.40 -43.87 33.54
N ARG A 31 18.41 -43.06 33.16
CA ARG A 31 18.43 -42.23 31.97
C ARG A 31 18.42 -40.77 32.37
N CYS A 32 19.24 -39.96 31.70
CA CYS A 32 19.11 -38.51 31.73
C CYS A 32 17.96 -38.08 30.80
N PRO A 33 16.88 -37.47 31.30
CA PRO A 33 15.71 -37.13 30.49
C PRO A 33 15.80 -35.74 29.82
N VAL A 34 16.95 -35.07 29.88
CA VAL A 34 17.14 -33.69 29.43
C VAL A 34 17.24 -33.63 27.90
N ALA A 35 16.65 -32.59 27.30
CA ALA A 35 16.82 -32.27 25.89
C ALA A 35 18.25 -31.72 25.62
N THR A 36 18.64 -31.67 24.35
CA THR A 36 19.82 -30.89 23.97
C THR A 36 19.37 -29.45 23.77
N PRO A 37 19.96 -28.47 24.49
CA PRO A 37 19.67 -27.05 24.26
C PRO A 37 19.79 -26.71 22.77
N VAL A 38 18.85 -25.93 22.25
CA VAL A 38 18.89 -25.37 20.90
C VAL A 38 18.54 -23.89 20.97
N ALA A 39 18.94 -23.10 19.97
CA ALA A 39 18.52 -21.71 19.91
C ALA A 39 17.00 -21.59 19.95
N GLU A 40 16.51 -20.56 20.63
CA GLU A 40 15.10 -20.31 20.85
C GLU A 40 14.28 -20.42 19.57
N ARG A 41 13.12 -21.07 19.71
CA ARG A 41 12.09 -21.08 18.69
C ARG A 41 10.83 -20.63 19.38
N CYS A 42 10.14 -19.67 18.77
CA CYS A 42 8.84 -19.23 19.26
C CYS A 42 7.85 -20.41 19.30
N ASN A 43 7.77 -21.08 20.44
CA ASN A 43 7.05 -22.33 20.63
C ASN A 43 6.45 -22.45 22.04
N PHE A 44 6.60 -21.41 22.87
CA PHE A 44 6.14 -21.34 24.26
C PHE A 44 6.90 -22.27 25.21
N THR A 45 8.13 -22.62 24.87
CA THR A 45 9.05 -23.43 25.69
C THR A 45 10.41 -22.76 25.72
N ASP A 46 11.08 -22.87 26.85
CA ASP A 46 12.50 -22.58 27.02
C ASP A 46 13.34 -23.66 26.28
N ASP A 47 13.85 -23.34 25.09
CA ASP A 47 14.56 -24.28 24.23
C ASP A 47 16.08 -24.31 24.53
N ASP A 48 16.64 -23.21 25.04
CA ASP A 48 18.05 -23.11 25.42
C ASP A 48 18.33 -23.29 26.92
N CYS A 49 17.28 -23.37 27.74
CA CYS A 49 17.30 -23.60 29.18
C CYS A 49 17.96 -22.47 29.97
N ASP A 50 17.64 -21.22 29.66
CA ASP A 50 18.12 -20.02 30.36
C ASP A 50 17.12 -19.43 31.39
N ASP A 51 16.03 -20.15 31.67
CA ASP A 51 14.89 -19.77 32.51
C ASP A 51 13.97 -18.68 31.90
N GLU A 52 14.21 -18.28 30.65
CA GLU A 52 13.29 -17.48 29.86
C GLU A 52 12.55 -18.33 28.80
N ILE A 53 11.57 -17.73 28.13
CA ILE A 53 10.72 -18.46 27.16
C ILE A 53 10.55 -17.54 25.97
N ASP A 54 11.02 -17.97 24.80
CA ASP A 54 10.90 -17.25 23.54
C ASP A 54 11.44 -15.80 23.63
N GLU A 55 12.43 -15.54 24.49
CA GLU A 55 12.95 -14.20 24.79
C GLU A 55 13.59 -13.52 23.59
N ASP A 56 14.16 -14.32 22.69
CA ASP A 56 14.63 -13.88 21.38
C ASP A 56 13.53 -13.30 20.48
N PHE A 57 12.25 -13.54 20.78
CA PHE A 57 11.11 -13.07 19.96
C PHE A 57 10.24 -12.03 20.65
N ARG A 58 10.50 -11.72 21.93
CA ARG A 58 9.71 -10.79 22.75
C ARG A 58 10.52 -9.58 23.18
N VAL A 59 9.84 -8.46 23.43
CA VAL A 59 10.46 -7.34 24.14
C VAL A 59 10.48 -7.60 25.65
N ALA A 60 11.24 -6.81 26.40
CA ALA A 60 11.36 -6.94 27.87
C ALA A 60 10.02 -6.92 28.64
N THR A 61 8.97 -6.35 28.05
CA THR A 61 7.61 -6.32 28.60
C THR A 61 6.76 -7.54 28.22
N GLY A 62 7.34 -8.52 27.53
CA GLY A 62 6.76 -9.83 27.21
C GLY A 62 5.99 -9.92 25.89
N GLN A 63 5.87 -8.83 25.13
CA GLN A 63 5.15 -8.85 23.86
C GLN A 63 6.02 -9.38 22.71
N TYR A 64 5.44 -10.25 21.89
CA TYR A 64 6.10 -10.73 20.68
C TYR A 64 6.03 -9.69 19.56
N VAL A 65 7.18 -9.24 19.06
CA VAL A 65 7.29 -8.13 18.10
C VAL A 65 8.01 -8.50 16.79
N HIS A 66 8.32 -9.78 16.61
CA HIS A 66 8.91 -10.26 15.36
C HIS A 66 7.83 -10.46 14.29
N ASP A 67 8.17 -10.15 13.03
CA ASP A 67 7.25 -10.26 11.90
C ASP A 67 6.66 -11.67 11.71
N ALA A 68 7.38 -12.73 12.10
CA ALA A 68 6.90 -14.12 12.03
C ALA A 68 6.12 -14.59 13.28
N ASN A 69 6.12 -13.78 14.35
CA ASN A 69 5.56 -14.12 15.66
C ASN A 69 4.79 -12.93 16.26
N CYS A 70 4.10 -12.13 15.45
CA CYS A 70 3.55 -10.86 15.89
C CYS A 70 2.39 -11.05 16.88
N GLY A 71 2.61 -10.65 18.14
CA GLY A 71 1.65 -10.80 19.23
C GLY A 71 1.54 -12.22 19.80
N SER A 72 1.99 -13.24 19.07
CA SER A 72 2.04 -14.64 19.50
C SER A 72 2.88 -15.46 18.53
N CYS A 73 3.44 -16.58 18.99
CA CYS A 73 4.19 -17.48 18.13
C CYS A 73 3.38 -17.99 16.93
N GLY A 74 4.03 -18.00 15.77
CA GLY A 74 3.44 -18.44 14.49
C GLY A 74 2.50 -17.44 13.82
N VAL A 75 2.24 -16.28 14.41
CA VAL A 75 1.45 -15.21 13.77
C VAL A 75 2.36 -14.40 12.85
N SER A 76 2.31 -14.70 11.55
CA SER A 76 3.12 -13.99 10.56
C SER A 76 2.40 -12.77 9.99
N CYS A 77 3.13 -11.66 9.88
CA CYS A 77 2.69 -10.48 9.13
C CYS A 77 2.86 -10.63 7.62
N ALA A 78 3.58 -11.64 7.14
CA ALA A 78 3.72 -11.88 5.71
C ALA A 78 2.36 -12.12 5.05
N GLY A 79 1.98 -11.25 4.11
CA GLY A 79 0.68 -11.32 3.43
C GLY A 79 -0.53 -10.98 4.29
N ALA A 80 -0.35 -10.45 5.50
CA ALA A 80 -1.46 -10.09 6.39
C ALA A 80 -2.26 -8.88 5.90
N ILE A 81 -1.63 -7.98 5.13
CA ILE A 81 -2.26 -6.78 4.57
C ILE A 81 -2.19 -6.86 3.04
N PRO A 82 -3.32 -6.78 2.32
CA PRO A 82 -3.33 -6.78 0.86
C PRO A 82 -2.58 -5.57 0.27
N ASN A 83 -1.84 -5.82 -0.81
CA ASN A 83 -1.08 -4.80 -1.56
C ASN A 83 -0.05 -4.06 -0.71
N ALA A 84 0.56 -4.76 0.24
CA ALA A 84 1.51 -4.17 1.18
C ALA A 84 2.56 -5.18 1.65
N THR A 85 3.73 -4.66 2.00
CA THR A 85 4.62 -5.30 2.96
C THR A 85 4.19 -4.89 4.36
N ALA A 86 3.83 -5.87 5.20
CA ALA A 86 3.45 -5.64 6.58
C ALA A 86 4.59 -6.00 7.54
N THR A 87 4.65 -5.30 8.67
CA THR A 87 5.63 -5.52 9.75
C THR A 87 4.92 -5.48 11.08
N CYS A 88 5.43 -6.21 12.06
CA CYS A 88 4.91 -6.19 13.41
C CYS A 88 5.27 -4.86 14.08
N ARG A 89 4.24 -4.12 14.48
CA ARG A 89 4.40 -2.87 15.24
C ARG A 89 3.74 -3.04 16.60
N LEU A 90 4.42 -2.52 17.61
CA LEU A 90 3.87 -2.40 18.95
C LEU A 90 3.00 -1.13 19.01
N ASN A 91 1.68 -1.30 18.96
CA ASN A 91 0.73 -0.20 19.11
C ASN A 91 0.26 -0.11 20.56
N GLY A 92 0.93 0.73 21.36
CA GLY A 92 0.75 0.75 22.80
C GLY A 92 1.37 -0.51 23.42
N GLU A 93 0.55 -1.37 24.04
CA GLU A 93 0.99 -2.66 24.58
C GLU A 93 0.54 -3.85 23.73
N THR A 94 -0.10 -3.60 22.58
CA THR A 94 -0.64 -4.64 21.69
C THR A 94 0.15 -4.68 20.38
N PRO A 95 0.95 -5.74 20.15
CA PRO A 95 1.54 -5.97 18.85
C PRO A 95 0.46 -6.27 17.80
N ARG A 96 0.62 -5.71 16.62
CA ARG A 96 -0.18 -6.06 15.45
C ARG A 96 0.61 -5.83 14.17
N CYS A 97 0.22 -6.52 13.11
CA CYS A 97 0.76 -6.27 11.78
C CYS A 97 0.24 -4.93 11.25
N GLU A 98 1.15 -4.04 10.88
CA GLU A 98 0.86 -2.76 10.26
C GLU A 98 1.61 -2.63 8.93
N VAL A 99 1.16 -1.71 8.08
CA VAL A 99 1.81 -1.39 6.81
C VAL A 99 3.22 -0.88 7.08
N ALA A 100 4.22 -1.57 6.54
CA ALA A 100 5.58 -1.05 6.43
C ALA A 100 5.73 -0.21 5.17
N SER A 101 5.21 -0.72 4.04
CA SER A 101 5.14 -0.03 2.76
C SER A 101 4.01 -0.62 1.91
N CYS A 102 3.34 0.22 1.13
CA CYS A 102 2.40 -0.24 0.11
C CYS A 102 3.11 -0.68 -1.16
N ASP A 103 2.50 -1.59 -1.91
CA ASP A 103 2.97 -1.98 -3.23
C ASP A 103 2.84 -0.83 -4.24
N THR A 104 3.56 -0.92 -5.36
CA THR A 104 3.48 0.10 -6.42
C THR A 104 2.05 0.30 -6.91
N GLY A 105 1.61 1.55 -7.01
CA GLY A 105 0.24 1.92 -7.37
C GLY A 105 -0.73 1.94 -6.18
N TYR A 106 -0.24 1.80 -4.95
CA TYR A 106 -1.04 1.93 -3.73
C TYR A 106 -0.41 2.94 -2.77
N TYR A 107 -1.25 3.61 -1.99
CA TYR A 107 -0.83 4.50 -0.92
C TYR A 107 -1.38 4.05 0.43
N GLN A 108 -0.69 4.43 1.50
CA GLN A 108 -1.08 4.07 2.86
C GLN A 108 -2.24 4.96 3.33
N ALA A 109 -3.45 4.42 3.31
CA ALA A 109 -4.65 5.12 3.77
C ALA A 109 -4.83 5.01 5.30
N SER A 110 -4.28 3.96 5.91
CA SER A 110 -4.28 3.76 7.36
C SER A 110 -3.09 2.89 7.79
N PRO A 111 -2.83 2.71 9.10
CA PRO A 111 -1.83 1.74 9.58
C PRO A 111 -2.08 0.30 9.10
N LEU A 112 -3.31 -0.03 8.67
CA LEU A 112 -3.74 -1.39 8.31
C LEU A 112 -4.24 -1.50 6.86
N THR A 113 -4.10 -0.45 6.05
CA THR A 113 -4.76 -0.41 4.73
C THR A 113 -3.95 0.37 3.72
N CYS A 114 -3.70 -0.28 2.59
CA CYS A 114 -3.26 0.34 1.36
C CYS A 114 -4.45 0.44 0.39
N LEU A 115 -4.68 1.62 -0.18
CA LEU A 115 -5.69 1.86 -1.20
C LEU A 115 -5.02 2.17 -2.55
N PRO A 116 -5.65 1.84 -3.68
CA PRO A 116 -5.08 2.13 -4.98
C PRO A 116 -4.94 3.65 -5.17
N SER A 117 -3.82 4.07 -5.72
CA SER A 117 -3.64 5.40 -6.29
C SER A 117 -4.25 5.37 -7.69
N GLU A 118 -5.36 6.08 -7.86
CA GLU A 118 -6.08 6.16 -9.12
C GLU A 118 -5.58 7.36 -9.93
N ASP A 119 -5.25 7.15 -11.20
CA ASP A 119 -4.98 8.26 -12.11
C ASP A 119 -6.28 8.65 -12.82
N ASN A 120 -7.07 9.50 -12.15
CA ASN A 120 -8.33 10.03 -12.65
C ASN A 120 -8.14 11.35 -13.40
N ALA A 121 -6.94 11.64 -13.90
CA ALA A 121 -6.66 12.88 -14.61
C ALA A 121 -7.67 13.09 -15.76
N CYS A 122 -8.20 14.31 -15.88
CA CYS A 122 -9.26 14.68 -16.82
C CYS A 122 -10.64 14.03 -16.61
N LEU A 123 -10.88 13.32 -15.51
CA LEU A 123 -12.24 12.95 -15.12
C LEU A 123 -13.02 14.21 -14.68
N ALA A 124 -14.28 14.34 -15.10
CA ALA A 124 -15.13 15.44 -14.66
C ALA A 124 -15.37 15.37 -13.14
N CYS A 125 -15.32 16.51 -12.47
CA CYS A 125 -15.45 16.59 -11.02
C CYS A 125 -16.27 17.80 -10.58
N ALA A 126 -16.84 17.72 -9.38
CA ALA A 126 -17.47 18.86 -8.71
C ALA A 126 -16.61 19.38 -7.55
N THR A 127 -15.85 18.49 -6.90
CA THR A 127 -15.00 18.76 -5.75
C THR A 127 -13.75 17.87 -5.81
N ASP A 128 -12.71 18.23 -5.07
CA ASP A 128 -11.45 17.47 -4.99
C ASP A 128 -11.66 16.00 -4.58
N VAL A 129 -12.66 15.72 -3.74
CA VAL A 129 -12.99 14.36 -3.29
C VAL A 129 -13.40 13.44 -4.45
N ASN A 130 -13.87 13.99 -5.58
CA ASN A 130 -14.21 13.19 -6.75
C ASN A 130 -13.00 12.65 -7.50
N CYS A 131 -11.78 13.12 -7.21
CA CYS A 131 -10.58 12.76 -7.94
C CYS A 131 -9.89 11.48 -7.42
N GLY A 132 -10.37 10.92 -6.31
CA GLY A 132 -10.01 9.58 -5.84
C GLY A 132 -8.81 9.58 -4.89
N THR A 133 -7.63 10.02 -5.36
CA THR A 133 -6.41 9.99 -4.53
C THR A 133 -6.29 11.27 -3.71
N PRO A 134 -6.03 11.20 -2.38
CA PRO A 134 -5.82 12.41 -1.58
C PRO A 134 -4.66 13.24 -2.12
N GLY A 135 -4.89 14.54 -2.28
CA GLY A 135 -3.96 15.47 -2.94
C GLY A 135 -4.41 15.84 -4.35
N ASP A 136 -5.18 14.98 -5.02
CA ASP A 136 -5.78 15.29 -6.33
C ASP A 136 -6.86 16.34 -6.19
N ARG A 137 -6.97 17.23 -7.18
CA ARG A 137 -7.86 18.38 -7.10
C ARG A 137 -8.73 18.55 -8.32
N CYS A 138 -9.89 19.15 -8.10
CA CYS A 138 -10.81 19.52 -9.13
C CYS A 138 -10.45 20.91 -9.68
N LEU A 139 -9.87 20.93 -10.88
CA LEU A 139 -9.30 22.12 -11.51
C LEU A 139 -10.24 22.68 -12.57
N GLU A 140 -10.32 24.01 -12.64
CA GLU A 140 -11.02 24.69 -13.74
C GLU A 140 -10.14 24.69 -14.99
N LEU A 141 -10.54 23.94 -16.02
CA LEU A 141 -9.85 23.81 -17.29
C LEU A 141 -10.86 23.99 -18.44
N ASP A 142 -10.58 24.93 -19.34
CA ASP A 142 -11.38 25.19 -20.56
C ASP A 142 -12.89 25.39 -20.29
N GLY A 143 -13.22 26.10 -19.20
CA GLY A 143 -14.60 26.38 -18.80
C GLY A 143 -15.36 25.19 -18.18
N GLY A 144 -14.67 24.08 -17.91
CA GLY A 144 -15.18 22.94 -17.15
C GLY A 144 -14.31 22.63 -15.93
N TYR A 145 -14.73 21.63 -15.15
CA TYR A 145 -14.01 21.17 -13.95
C TYR A 145 -13.55 19.73 -14.11
N TYR A 146 -12.26 19.50 -13.94
CA TYR A 146 -11.62 18.22 -14.20
C TYR A 146 -10.54 17.90 -13.17
N CYS A 147 -10.40 16.62 -12.86
CA CYS A 147 -9.39 16.17 -11.92
C CYS A 147 -7.97 16.38 -12.47
N GLY A 148 -7.15 17.05 -11.66
CA GLY A 148 -5.70 17.04 -11.75
C GLY A 148 -5.13 16.04 -10.74
N ARG A 149 -4.00 15.45 -11.10
CA ARG A 149 -3.24 14.53 -10.24
C ARG A 149 -2.18 15.29 -9.44
N ASP A 150 -2.04 15.02 -8.15
CA ASP A 150 -0.99 15.63 -7.34
C ASP A 150 0.40 15.23 -7.82
N CYS A 151 1.23 16.25 -8.07
CA CYS A 151 2.65 16.10 -8.41
C CYS A 151 3.56 16.87 -7.44
N SER A 152 3.01 17.30 -6.30
CA SER A 152 3.77 17.92 -5.22
C SER A 152 4.73 16.91 -4.58
N ALA A 153 5.70 17.41 -3.81
CA ALA A 153 6.50 16.57 -2.94
C ALA A 153 5.60 15.77 -1.97
N GLY A 154 5.81 14.46 -1.91
CA GLY A 154 5.02 13.56 -1.04
C GLY A 154 3.65 13.18 -1.59
N ASN A 155 3.39 13.40 -2.89
CA ASN A 155 2.18 12.90 -3.55
C ASN A 155 1.99 11.39 -3.31
N LEU A 156 0.73 10.96 -3.30
CA LEU A 156 0.35 9.58 -3.02
C LEU A 156 0.34 8.69 -4.28
N HIS A 157 0.88 9.17 -5.40
CA HIS A 157 0.95 8.42 -6.65
C HIS A 157 2.25 7.66 -6.87
N GLY A 158 3.14 7.67 -5.88
CA GLY A 158 4.42 6.96 -5.94
C GLY A 158 5.37 7.51 -6.99
N THR A 159 5.23 8.79 -7.36
CA THR A 159 6.10 9.49 -8.30
C THR A 159 6.88 10.60 -7.62
N ASP A 160 8.08 10.91 -8.14
CA ASP A 160 8.88 12.05 -7.65
C ASP A 160 8.14 13.38 -7.84
N GLU A 161 8.51 14.39 -7.05
CA GLU A 161 7.99 15.75 -7.21
C GLU A 161 8.18 16.26 -8.64
N GLY A 162 7.14 16.90 -9.19
CA GLY A 162 7.16 17.47 -10.54
C GLY A 162 6.95 16.46 -11.67
N VAL A 163 6.89 15.17 -11.38
CA VAL A 163 6.71 14.12 -12.39
C VAL A 163 5.23 13.92 -12.69
N CYS A 164 4.87 14.05 -13.96
CA CYS A 164 3.51 13.82 -14.45
C CYS A 164 3.50 12.79 -15.58
N PRO A 165 2.34 12.13 -15.83
CA PRO A 165 2.14 11.30 -17.02
C PRO A 165 2.44 12.05 -18.33
N ALA A 166 2.74 11.29 -19.38
CA ALA A 166 2.98 11.87 -20.69
C ALA A 166 1.77 12.71 -21.15
N GLY A 167 2.03 13.93 -21.65
CA GLY A 167 0.98 14.88 -22.05
C GLY A 167 0.53 15.83 -20.95
N TYR A 168 1.07 15.70 -19.73
CA TYR A 168 0.77 16.57 -18.59
C TYR A 168 2.02 17.31 -18.12
N ALA A 169 1.82 18.52 -17.59
CA ALA A 169 2.85 19.32 -16.94
C ALA A 169 2.45 19.58 -15.48
N CYS A 170 3.40 19.48 -14.57
CA CYS A 170 3.19 19.81 -13.18
C CYS A 170 3.11 21.34 -13.01
N GLN A 171 1.97 21.84 -12.55
CA GLN A 171 1.70 23.28 -12.42
C GLN A 171 1.29 23.63 -10.99
N VAL A 172 1.83 24.74 -10.48
CA VAL A 172 1.47 25.31 -9.17
C VAL A 172 0.05 25.88 -9.23
N GLN A 173 -0.76 25.53 -8.24
CA GLN A 173 -2.12 25.99 -8.04
C GLN A 173 -2.16 27.16 -7.06
N GLY A 174 -3.30 27.87 -6.99
CA GLY A 174 -3.43 29.13 -6.25
C GLY A 174 -3.15 29.07 -4.74
N ASP A 175 -3.17 27.89 -4.14
CA ASP A 175 -2.87 27.64 -2.72
C ASP A 175 -1.46 27.06 -2.49
N GLY A 176 -0.64 26.97 -3.53
CA GLY A 176 0.73 26.46 -3.49
C GLY A 176 0.88 24.96 -3.72
N GLY A 177 -0.21 24.18 -3.79
CA GLY A 177 -0.14 22.78 -4.22
C GLY A 177 0.21 22.66 -5.71
N GLN A 178 0.74 21.53 -6.16
CA GLN A 178 1.09 21.29 -7.56
C GLN A 178 0.21 20.19 -8.15
N GLN A 179 -0.24 20.36 -9.39
CA GLN A 179 -1.10 19.38 -10.06
C GLN A 179 -0.64 19.15 -11.50
N CYS A 180 -0.74 17.90 -11.95
CA CYS A 180 -0.58 17.51 -13.33
C CYS A 180 -1.78 18.02 -14.13
N VAL A 181 -1.51 19.04 -14.95
CA VAL A 181 -2.48 19.65 -15.87
C VAL A 181 -2.11 19.25 -17.30
N PRO A 182 -3.08 18.93 -18.18
CA PRO A 182 -2.79 18.68 -19.58
C PRO A 182 -1.98 19.84 -20.20
N ILE A 183 -0.94 19.52 -20.97
CA ILE A 183 -0.13 20.54 -21.67
C ILE A 183 -0.99 21.37 -22.64
N SER A 184 -2.08 20.77 -23.13
CA SER A 184 -3.08 21.44 -23.96
C SER A 184 -3.90 22.51 -23.22
N GLY A 185 -3.92 22.48 -21.88
CA GLY A 185 -4.77 23.31 -21.04
C GLY A 185 -6.25 22.92 -21.05
N SER A 186 -6.60 21.78 -21.67
CA SER A 186 -7.98 21.34 -21.78
C SER A 186 -8.10 19.82 -21.73
N CYS A 187 -9.15 19.34 -21.08
CA CYS A 187 -9.61 17.96 -21.12
C CYS A 187 -10.71 17.75 -22.19
N ALA A 188 -11.00 18.78 -23.00
CA ALA A 188 -11.89 18.76 -24.16
C ALA A 188 -11.28 18.01 -25.36
N CYS A 189 -12.10 17.59 -26.32
CA CYS A 189 -11.61 17.20 -27.64
C CYS A 189 -11.08 18.44 -28.37
N LEU A 190 -9.76 18.50 -28.64
CA LEU A 190 -9.14 19.63 -29.32
C LEU A 190 -8.85 19.33 -30.80
N PRO A 191 -8.60 20.37 -31.63
CA PRO A 191 -8.12 20.18 -32.98
C PRO A 191 -6.80 19.39 -33.01
N GLY A 192 -6.84 18.17 -33.54
CA GLY A 192 -5.70 17.25 -33.54
C GLY A 192 -5.97 15.93 -32.80
N ASP A 193 -7.02 15.87 -31.98
CA ASP A 193 -7.43 14.66 -31.25
C ASP A 193 -8.35 13.74 -32.07
N ASP A 194 -8.38 13.92 -33.39
CA ASP A 194 -9.29 13.19 -34.29
C ASP A 194 -9.13 11.67 -34.13
N GLY A 195 -10.19 11.01 -33.66
CA GLY A 195 -10.20 9.56 -33.43
C GLY A 195 -9.75 9.12 -32.03
N ASN A 196 -9.30 10.03 -31.17
CA ASN A 196 -9.08 9.72 -29.75
C ASN A 196 -10.43 9.46 -29.06
N THR A 197 -10.44 8.58 -28.06
CA THR A 197 -11.64 8.26 -27.28
C THR A 197 -11.53 8.76 -25.85
N ARG A 198 -12.61 9.28 -25.28
CA ARG A 198 -12.68 9.75 -23.90
C ARG A 198 -14.02 9.44 -23.26
N THR A 199 -14.09 9.48 -21.93
CA THR A 199 -15.37 9.42 -21.21
C THR A 199 -16.17 10.70 -21.45
N CYS A 200 -17.47 10.59 -21.66
CA CYS A 200 -18.38 11.71 -21.83
C CYS A 200 -19.59 11.59 -20.89
N SER A 201 -20.21 12.73 -20.59
CA SER A 201 -21.47 12.81 -19.87
C SER A 201 -22.43 13.76 -20.56
N ILE A 202 -23.66 13.33 -20.82
CA ILE A 202 -24.73 14.19 -21.34
C ILE A 202 -25.83 14.25 -20.28
N ALA A 203 -26.22 15.46 -19.88
CA ALA A 203 -27.29 15.70 -18.94
C ALA A 203 -28.53 16.28 -19.63
N ASN A 204 -29.71 15.84 -19.21
CA ASN A 204 -31.00 16.42 -19.54
C ASN A 204 -31.90 16.44 -18.29
N ASP A 205 -33.17 16.85 -18.45
CA ASP A 205 -34.12 16.96 -17.33
C ASP A 205 -34.41 15.60 -16.64
N ASP A 206 -34.17 14.48 -17.32
CA ASP A 206 -34.46 13.13 -16.83
C ASP A 206 -33.25 12.45 -16.17
N GLY A 207 -32.03 12.96 -16.36
CA GLY A 207 -30.82 12.42 -15.75
C GLY A 207 -29.52 12.72 -16.50
N THR A 208 -28.44 12.06 -16.07
CA THR A 208 -27.12 12.12 -16.72
C THR A 208 -26.72 10.75 -17.24
N CYS A 209 -26.41 10.66 -18.53
CA CYS A 209 -25.88 9.47 -19.16
C CYS A 209 -24.36 9.56 -19.27
N PHE A 210 -23.66 8.50 -18.86
CA PHE A 210 -22.21 8.37 -18.99
C PHE A 210 -21.87 7.39 -20.12
N GLY A 211 -20.84 7.70 -20.91
CA GLY A 211 -20.43 6.86 -22.02
C GLY A 211 -19.00 7.15 -22.46
N VAL A 212 -18.62 6.58 -23.59
CA VAL A 212 -17.37 6.89 -24.29
C VAL A 212 -17.72 7.61 -25.58
N GLU A 213 -17.11 8.76 -25.82
CA GLU A 213 -17.18 9.46 -27.10
C GLU A 213 -15.85 9.37 -27.85
N THR A 214 -15.93 9.40 -29.18
CA THR A 214 -14.76 9.57 -30.04
C THR A 214 -14.69 11.02 -30.47
N CYS A 215 -13.55 11.66 -30.25
CA CYS A 215 -13.28 13.01 -30.72
C CYS A 215 -13.41 13.05 -32.25
N GLY A 216 -14.44 13.74 -32.73
CA GLY A 216 -14.68 13.92 -34.14
C GLY A 216 -13.80 15.02 -34.73
N ARG A 217 -13.44 14.89 -36.01
CA ARG A 217 -13.12 16.08 -36.81
C ARG A 217 -14.32 17.02 -36.75
N PRO A 218 -14.14 18.34 -36.63
CA PRO A 218 -15.25 19.28 -36.82
C PRO A 218 -15.95 18.93 -38.13
N ASP A 219 -17.25 18.62 -38.04
CA ASP A 219 -18.04 18.19 -39.19
C ASP A 219 -18.00 19.30 -40.24
N ARG A 220 -17.76 18.94 -41.51
CA ARG A 220 -17.79 19.91 -42.63
C ARG A 220 -19.15 20.61 -42.75
N ARG A 221 -20.19 20.11 -42.09
CA ARG A 221 -21.51 20.73 -41.98
C ARG A 221 -21.58 21.93 -41.03
N ASP A 222 -20.64 22.04 -40.08
CA ASP A 222 -20.57 23.15 -39.10
C ASP A 222 -19.64 24.29 -39.55
N LEU A 223 -18.89 24.09 -40.64
CA LEU A 223 -18.15 25.18 -41.29
C LEU A 223 -19.14 26.11 -42.02
N PRO A 224 -19.06 27.45 -41.81
CA PRO A 224 -19.91 28.40 -42.53
C PRO A 224 -19.72 28.18 -44.03
N ARG A 225 -20.82 27.91 -44.74
CA ARG A 225 -20.80 27.67 -46.19
C ARG A 225 -20.09 28.85 -46.86
N ARG A 226 -18.92 28.60 -47.46
CA ARG A 226 -18.25 29.60 -48.29
C ARG A 226 -19.23 30.07 -49.36
N GLN A 227 -19.65 31.33 -49.28
CA GLN A 227 -20.50 31.93 -50.30
C GLN A 227 -19.72 31.85 -51.62
N ARG A 228 -20.31 31.17 -52.62
CA ARG A 228 -19.73 31.15 -53.97
C ARG A 228 -19.68 32.59 -54.48
N PRO A 229 -18.54 33.08 -54.98
CA PRO A 229 -18.49 34.42 -55.56
C PRO A 229 -19.44 34.46 -56.76
N VAL A 230 -20.39 35.39 -56.71
CA VAL A 230 -21.30 35.72 -57.81
C VAL A 230 -20.44 36.29 -58.94
N ARG A 231 -20.39 35.61 -60.08
CA ARG A 231 -19.72 36.15 -61.27
C ARG A 231 -20.54 37.33 -61.79
N PRO A 232 -19.95 38.52 -62.01
CA PRO A 232 -20.63 39.62 -62.67
C PRO A 232 -20.95 39.23 -64.13
N ARG A 233 -22.09 39.74 -64.60
CA ARG A 233 -22.71 39.42 -65.90
C ARG A 233 -21.86 39.85 -67.09
#